data_AF-A0A836F8H0-F1
#
_entry.id   AF-A0A836F8H0-F1
#
_cell.length_a   1.000
_cell.length_b   1.000
_cell.length_c   1.000
_cell.angle_alpha   90.00
_cell.angle_beta   90.00
_cell.angle_gamma   90.00
#
_symmetry.space_group_name_H-M   'P 1'
#
loop_
_entity.id
_entity.type
_entity.pdbx_description
1 polymer ?
#
loop_
_entity_poly.entity_id
_entity_poly.type
_entity_poly.pdbx_seq_one_letter_code
_entity_poly.pdbx_strand_id
1 'polypeptide(L)'
;IAGVNVQNQTFTEAVTRDLTFAFLSYDGILGMGYPEISTKGVHPIFTSMIEQGLVNYYYGSELILGGIDPLYSNTEFTYVNVSHKGYWQFPIDKIKMERMILCANGCEAIAHTGFPGLSGPASETEFINNKLDLLKQIGISHYGGEILVDCHQISNLPNVTFFLNDKPFVLTTKDYINTRMIAGVNVQNQTFTEAVTRDLTFAFLSYDGILGMGYPEISTKGVPPIFTSMIEQGLVSAPVFSFYLFFMSKNILSIGRFTITKLNYYYGSELILGGIDPLYSNTEFTYVNVSHKGYWQFPIDKVKMRHMIFCEDGCEAIAHTGFSGLSGPASEIEFINNEIDSLRRVGISHGGEIFVDCRQISKLPNVTFFLNNKPFVLTAKDYIHTRTLNSDKYNFTICKSPFVNSKEYFGSNDIWILGIPFINRFYTVFDMGNDRVGFAHAK
;
A
#
# COMPACT_ATOMS: atom_id res chain seq x y z
N ILE A 1 27.56 8.59 7.75
CA ILE A 1 26.22 7.96 7.87
C ILE A 1 25.98 7.73 9.36
N ALA A 2 24.79 8.02 9.88
CA ALA A 2 24.48 7.86 11.32
C ALA A 2 25.55 8.45 12.26
N GLY A 3 25.96 9.71 12.04
CA GLY A 3 27.03 10.37 12.78
C GLY A 3 28.47 9.96 12.41
N VAL A 4 28.68 8.78 11.80
CA VAL A 4 30.01 8.28 11.43
C VAL A 4 30.57 8.98 10.17
N ASN A 5 31.81 9.45 10.25
CA ASN A 5 32.53 10.14 9.17
C ASN A 5 33.58 9.21 8.52
N VAL A 6 33.26 8.63 7.36
CA VAL A 6 34.14 7.70 6.63
C VAL A 6 35.00 8.47 5.64
N GLN A 7 36.32 8.34 5.75
CA GLN A 7 37.27 9.01 4.86
C GLN A 7 37.52 8.21 3.58
N ASN A 8 37.87 8.90 2.49
CA ASN A 8 38.28 8.30 1.21
C ASN A 8 37.29 7.27 0.61
N GLN A 9 36.00 7.34 0.95
CA GLN A 9 35.00 6.45 0.39
C GLN A 9 34.88 6.65 -1.13
N THR A 10 35.07 5.56 -1.87
CA THR A 10 34.87 5.55 -3.33
C THR A 10 33.40 5.38 -3.67
N PHE A 11 32.91 6.15 -4.65
CA PHE A 11 31.56 6.05 -5.18
C PHE A 11 31.63 5.65 -6.65
N THR A 12 30.66 4.88 -7.14
CA THR A 12 30.48 4.58 -8.57
C THR A 12 29.17 5.16 -9.05
N GLU A 13 29.22 5.77 -10.22
CA GLU A 13 28.04 6.21 -10.96
C GLU A 13 27.38 5.03 -11.69
N ALA A 14 26.07 4.87 -11.49
CA ALA A 14 25.21 3.99 -12.26
C ALA A 14 24.85 4.65 -13.61
N VAL A 15 25.83 4.70 -14.52
CA VAL A 15 25.71 5.34 -15.86
C VAL A 15 24.67 4.70 -16.78
N THR A 16 24.13 3.54 -16.42
CA THR A 16 23.00 2.88 -17.08
C THR A 16 21.97 2.50 -16.03
N ARG A 17 20.73 3.00 -16.16
CA ARG A 17 19.58 2.48 -15.38
C ARG A 17 19.28 1.06 -15.85
N ASP A 18 19.79 0.09 -15.10
CA ASP A 18 19.24 -1.27 -15.10
C ASP A 18 17.76 -1.22 -14.68
N LEU A 19 16.99 -2.24 -15.06
CA LEU A 19 15.58 -2.38 -14.67
C LEU A 19 15.41 -2.25 -13.15
N THR A 20 16.34 -2.77 -12.35
CA THR A 20 16.34 -2.64 -10.88
C THR A 20 16.28 -1.19 -10.39
N PHE A 21 16.93 -0.25 -11.08
CA PHE A 21 16.91 1.20 -10.75
C PHE A 21 15.81 1.98 -11.50
N ALA A 22 15.01 1.33 -12.34
CA ALA A 22 13.91 1.94 -13.06
C ALA A 22 12.56 1.87 -12.30
N PHE A 23 12.49 1.12 -11.20
CA PHE A 23 11.26 0.83 -10.45
C PHE A 23 11.33 1.07 -8.93
N LEU A 24 12.48 1.53 -8.39
CA LEU A 24 12.66 1.74 -6.96
C LEU A 24 12.79 3.25 -6.63
N SER A 25 12.32 3.63 -5.45
CA SER A 25 12.14 5.02 -5.00
C SER A 25 13.39 5.67 -4.41
N TYR A 26 14.52 4.98 -4.38
CA TYR A 26 15.80 5.47 -3.84
C TYR A 26 16.82 5.74 -4.94
N ASP A 27 17.65 6.77 -4.77
CA ASP A 27 18.61 7.23 -5.79
C ASP A 27 19.91 6.41 -5.86
N GLY A 28 20.13 5.46 -4.94
CA GLY A 28 21.28 4.56 -4.96
C GLY A 28 21.22 3.46 -3.88
N ILE A 29 21.95 2.36 -4.09
CA ILE A 29 22.05 1.25 -3.12
C ILE A 29 23.21 1.51 -2.16
N LEU A 30 22.94 1.43 -0.85
CA LEU A 30 23.99 1.39 0.17
C LEU A 30 24.57 -0.04 0.26
N GLY A 31 25.73 -0.26 -0.36
CA GLY A 31 26.37 -1.57 -0.39
C GLY A 31 26.90 -2.02 0.99
N MET A 32 26.23 -3.01 1.59
CA MET A 32 26.71 -3.77 2.77
C MET A 32 27.21 -5.18 2.42
N GLY A 33 27.30 -5.51 1.14
CA GLY A 33 27.96 -6.74 0.66
C GLY A 33 29.48 -6.66 0.79
N TYR A 34 30.16 -7.79 0.63
CA TYR A 34 31.63 -7.82 0.61
C TYR A 34 32.21 -7.32 -0.74
N PRO A 35 33.49 -6.89 -0.80
CA PRO A 35 34.09 -6.33 -2.01
C PRO A 35 34.02 -7.22 -3.25
N GLU A 36 33.97 -8.54 -3.10
CA GLU A 36 34.00 -9.51 -4.20
C GLU A 36 32.77 -9.48 -5.12
N ILE A 37 31.63 -8.94 -4.68
CA ILE A 37 30.44 -8.70 -5.54
C ILE A 37 30.29 -7.23 -5.97
N SER A 38 31.25 -6.38 -5.61
CA SER A 38 31.16 -4.95 -5.89
C SER A 38 31.41 -4.67 -7.38
N THR A 39 30.44 -4.01 -8.02
CA THR A 39 30.61 -3.63 -9.43
C THR A 39 31.70 -2.56 -9.57
N LYS A 40 32.50 -2.66 -10.65
CA LYS A 40 33.63 -1.77 -10.95
C LYS A 40 34.73 -1.71 -9.85
N GLY A 41 34.80 -2.70 -8.94
CA GLY A 41 35.88 -2.80 -7.94
C GLY A 41 35.81 -1.80 -6.78
N VAL A 42 34.66 -1.14 -6.60
CA VAL A 42 34.43 -0.15 -5.54
C VAL A 42 34.51 -0.81 -4.17
N HIS A 43 35.10 -0.17 -3.17
CA HIS A 43 35.08 -0.71 -1.81
C HIS A 43 33.72 -0.39 -1.14
N PRO A 44 32.94 -1.41 -0.71
CA PRO A 44 31.69 -1.20 -0.02
C PRO A 44 31.91 -0.38 1.24
N ILE A 45 31.00 0.55 1.53
CA ILE A 45 31.20 1.53 2.61
C ILE A 45 31.29 0.89 4.00
N PHE A 46 30.65 -0.27 4.19
CA PHE A 46 30.79 -1.04 5.43
C PHE A 46 32.20 -1.63 5.58
N THR A 47 32.85 -2.06 4.50
CA THR A 47 34.27 -2.48 4.52
C THR A 47 35.17 -1.32 4.91
N SER A 48 34.98 -0.14 4.30
CA SER A 48 35.73 1.08 4.65
C SER A 48 35.56 1.49 6.13
N MET A 49 34.35 1.33 6.69
CA MET A 49 34.09 1.59 8.12
C MET A 49 34.87 0.65 9.04
N ILE A 50 34.93 -0.65 8.71
CA ILE A 50 35.69 -1.67 9.46
C ILE A 50 37.19 -1.37 9.38
N GLU A 51 37.74 -1.14 8.19
CA GLU A 51 39.16 -0.86 7.97
C GLU A 51 39.65 0.41 8.69
N GLN A 52 38.78 1.40 8.82
CA GLN A 52 39.06 2.66 9.50
C GLN A 52 38.75 2.61 11.01
N GLY A 53 38.27 1.48 11.54
CA GLY A 53 37.95 1.31 12.97
C GLY A 53 36.82 2.21 13.48
N LEU A 54 35.97 2.72 12.59
CA LEU A 54 34.99 3.80 12.84
C LEU A 54 33.70 3.34 13.54
N VAL A 55 33.79 2.35 14.43
CA VAL A 55 32.67 1.46 14.69
C VAL A 55 32.40 1.28 16.19
N ASN A 56 31.53 2.14 16.74
CA ASN A 56 30.86 2.00 18.05
C ASN A 56 29.61 2.93 18.16
N TYR A 57 28.90 2.92 19.30
CA TYR A 57 27.43 2.76 19.43
C TYR A 57 26.51 4.00 19.75
N TYR A 58 25.17 3.75 19.80
CA TYR A 58 23.96 4.55 20.12
C TYR A 58 23.26 5.23 18.91
N TYR A 59 21.91 5.23 18.74
CA TYR A 59 20.79 4.53 19.42
C TYR A 59 19.54 4.46 18.47
N GLY A 60 18.65 3.44 18.51
CA GLY A 60 17.31 3.51 17.83
C GLY A 60 16.67 2.16 17.38
N SER A 61 15.89 2.16 16.28
CA SER A 61 15.75 0.94 15.44
C SER A 61 17.09 0.75 14.74
N GLU A 62 17.99 0.03 15.40
CA GLU A 62 19.42 0.31 15.28
C GLU A 62 20.18 -0.69 14.43
N LEU A 63 20.86 -0.17 13.41
CA LEU A 63 21.90 -0.92 12.69
C LEU A 63 23.20 -0.81 13.50
N ILE A 64 23.41 -1.74 14.43
CA ILE A 64 24.65 -1.82 15.19
C ILE A 64 25.77 -2.33 14.27
N LEU A 65 26.72 -1.46 13.95
CA LEU A 65 27.92 -1.83 13.21
C LEU A 65 28.99 -2.29 14.19
N GLY A 66 29.73 -3.35 13.83
CA GLY A 66 30.98 -3.85 14.47
C GLY A 66 30.99 -4.00 15.99
N GLY A 67 29.82 -4.23 16.58
CA GLY A 67 29.62 -4.54 17.98
C GLY A 67 28.34 -5.35 18.15
N ILE A 68 28.04 -5.67 19.41
CA ILE A 68 26.80 -6.30 19.82
C ILE A 68 26.32 -5.53 21.04
N ASP A 69 25.06 -5.09 21.04
CA ASP A 69 24.44 -4.56 22.25
C ASP A 69 23.83 -5.73 23.06
N PRO A 70 24.35 -6.02 24.27
CA PRO A 70 23.84 -7.10 25.10
C PRO A 70 22.42 -6.85 25.63
N LEU A 71 21.86 -5.64 25.51
CA LEU A 71 20.46 -5.37 25.88
C LEU A 71 19.46 -6.07 24.94
N TYR A 72 19.86 -6.38 23.70
CA TYR A 72 19.01 -7.05 22.71
C TYR A 72 19.24 -8.56 22.60
N SER A 73 20.14 -9.16 23.38
CA SER A 73 20.33 -10.62 23.41
C SER A 73 20.52 -11.18 24.82
N ASN A 74 19.61 -12.07 25.20
CA ASN A 74 19.69 -12.86 26.44
C ASN A 74 20.50 -14.16 26.27
N THR A 75 21.14 -14.38 25.11
CA THR A 75 21.82 -15.62 24.75
C THR A 75 23.17 -15.39 24.04
N GLU A 76 24.06 -16.39 24.11
CA GLU A 76 25.29 -16.40 23.33
C GLU A 76 25.02 -16.47 21.82
N PHE A 77 25.77 -15.68 21.05
CA PHE A 77 25.68 -15.68 19.59
C PHE A 77 26.25 -16.97 18.99
N THR A 78 25.57 -17.48 17.96
CA THR A 78 26.10 -18.57 17.14
C THR A 78 26.75 -17.98 15.90
N TYR A 79 28.07 -17.98 15.88
CA TYR A 79 28.82 -17.58 14.70
C TYR A 79 28.83 -18.74 13.69
N VAL A 80 28.49 -18.43 12.44
CA VAL A 80 28.56 -19.35 11.30
C VAL A 80 29.57 -18.78 10.31
N ASN A 81 30.44 -19.63 9.77
CA ASN A 81 31.42 -19.19 8.78
C ASN A 81 30.73 -18.91 7.45
N VAL A 82 30.98 -17.73 6.88
CA VAL A 82 30.47 -17.34 5.57
C VAL A 82 31.19 -18.17 4.48
N SER A 83 30.47 -19.05 3.80
CA SER A 83 30.96 -19.97 2.76
C SER A 83 31.31 -19.22 1.47
N HIS A 84 30.51 -18.24 1.08
CA HIS A 84 30.79 -17.33 -0.03
C HIS A 84 30.54 -15.88 0.38
N LYS A 85 31.64 -15.17 0.69
CA LYS A 85 31.66 -13.79 1.21
C LYS A 85 30.71 -12.85 0.47
N GLY A 86 30.82 -12.82 -0.86
CA GLY A 86 30.04 -11.92 -1.71
C GLY A 86 28.56 -11.79 -1.35
N TYR A 87 27.88 -12.90 -1.03
CA TYR A 87 26.44 -12.92 -0.82
C TYR A 87 26.02 -13.08 0.65
N TRP A 88 26.92 -12.90 1.63
CA TRP A 88 26.66 -13.30 3.02
C TRP A 88 26.11 -14.74 3.09
N GLN A 89 26.68 -15.63 2.27
CA GLN A 89 26.22 -17.00 2.14
C GLN A 89 26.82 -17.87 3.26
N PHE A 90 26.02 -18.73 3.88
CA PHE A 90 26.46 -19.59 4.98
C PHE A 90 25.80 -20.98 4.91
N PRO A 91 26.47 -22.02 5.43
CA PRO A 91 25.90 -23.36 5.50
C PRO A 91 24.83 -23.47 6.59
N ILE A 92 23.80 -24.26 6.27
CA ILE A 92 22.79 -24.79 7.19
C ILE A 92 22.99 -26.30 7.25
N ASP A 93 23.20 -26.87 8.44
CA ASP A 93 23.54 -28.29 8.57
C ASP A 93 22.37 -29.21 8.18
N LYS A 94 21.15 -28.78 8.55
CA LYS A 94 19.87 -29.44 8.33
C LYS A 94 18.71 -28.55 8.76
N ILE A 95 17.52 -28.80 8.21
CA ILE A 95 16.26 -28.20 8.65
C ILE A 95 15.34 -29.33 9.08
N LYS A 96 14.77 -29.26 10.29
CA LYS A 96 13.90 -30.28 10.87
C LYS A 96 12.48 -29.77 11.01
N MET A 97 11.52 -30.56 10.55
CA MET A 97 10.08 -30.35 10.74
C MET A 97 9.46 -31.68 11.17
N GLU A 98 8.90 -31.75 12.38
CA GLU A 98 8.45 -33.01 13.02
C GLU A 98 9.53 -34.11 13.06
N ARG A 99 9.30 -35.22 12.32
CA ARG A 99 10.18 -36.39 12.16
C ARG A 99 11.08 -36.28 10.92
N MET A 100 10.97 -35.22 10.14
CA MET A 100 11.58 -35.09 8.81
C MET A 100 12.81 -34.18 8.87
N ILE A 101 13.77 -34.48 8.01
CA ILE A 101 15.04 -33.76 7.90
C ILE A 101 15.18 -33.35 6.44
N LEU A 102 15.03 -32.05 6.19
CA LEU A 102 15.33 -31.37 4.92
C LEU A 102 16.79 -30.88 4.99
N CYS A 103 17.42 -30.65 3.83
CA CYS A 103 18.86 -30.35 3.77
C CYS A 103 19.73 -31.37 4.55
N ALA A 104 19.41 -32.68 4.51
CA ALA A 104 20.05 -33.67 5.37
C ALA A 104 21.57 -33.86 5.17
N ASN A 105 22.10 -33.37 4.04
CA ASN A 105 23.54 -33.36 3.71
C ASN A 105 24.13 -31.93 3.80
N GLY A 106 23.47 -31.02 4.50
CA GLY A 106 23.71 -29.59 4.44
C GLY A 106 23.02 -28.90 3.25
N CYS A 107 22.78 -27.60 3.37
CA CYS A 107 22.43 -26.70 2.27
C CYS A 107 22.98 -25.29 2.53
N GLU A 108 22.95 -24.43 1.52
CA GLU A 108 23.49 -23.07 1.59
C GLU A 108 22.34 -22.04 1.65
N ALA A 109 22.50 -21.00 2.47
CA ALA A 109 21.54 -19.90 2.59
C ALA A 109 22.23 -18.54 2.54
N ILE A 110 21.46 -17.49 2.27
CA ILE A 110 21.91 -16.10 2.14
C ILE A 110 21.17 -15.23 3.15
N ALA A 111 21.90 -14.43 3.93
CA ALA A 111 21.29 -13.42 4.79
C ALA A 111 20.90 -12.18 3.97
N HIS A 112 19.63 -12.08 3.56
CA HIS A 112 19.14 -11.01 2.68
C HIS A 112 18.25 -9.99 3.42
N THR A 113 18.84 -8.90 3.91
CA THR A 113 18.13 -7.87 4.70
C THR A 113 16.99 -7.15 3.96
N GLY A 114 16.95 -7.20 2.62
CA GLY A 114 15.89 -6.63 1.79
C GLY A 114 14.78 -7.61 1.39
N PHE A 115 14.71 -8.81 1.97
CA PHE A 115 13.69 -9.82 1.64
C PHE A 115 13.00 -10.29 2.93
N PRO A 116 11.68 -10.07 3.10
CA PRO A 116 10.97 -10.33 4.35
C PRO A 116 10.51 -11.79 4.53
N GLY A 117 10.94 -12.71 3.66
CA GLY A 117 10.47 -14.10 3.64
C GLY A 117 11.60 -15.13 3.76
N LEU A 118 11.21 -16.40 3.81
CA LEU A 118 12.11 -17.54 3.65
C LEU A 118 11.85 -18.21 2.30
N SER A 119 12.91 -18.50 1.56
CA SER A 119 12.88 -19.19 0.27
C SER A 119 13.91 -20.31 0.27
N GLY A 120 13.53 -21.52 -0.14
CA GLY A 120 14.43 -22.65 -0.28
C GLY A 120 14.37 -23.29 -1.67
N PRO A 121 15.06 -24.43 -1.89
CA PRO A 121 14.93 -25.19 -3.12
C PRO A 121 13.49 -25.69 -3.30
N ALA A 122 13.10 -25.94 -4.55
CA ALA A 122 11.70 -26.22 -4.90
C ALA A 122 11.13 -27.47 -4.21
N SER A 123 11.92 -28.53 -4.08
CA SER A 123 11.54 -29.80 -3.44
C SER A 123 11.20 -29.63 -1.94
N GLU A 124 12.06 -28.95 -1.20
CA GLU A 124 11.92 -28.69 0.23
C GLU A 124 10.79 -27.69 0.49
N THR A 125 10.70 -26.66 -0.34
CA THR A 125 9.65 -25.62 -0.23
C THR A 125 8.28 -26.19 -0.58
N GLU A 126 8.16 -26.94 -1.68
CA GLU A 126 6.92 -27.66 -2.02
C GLU A 126 6.53 -28.64 -0.91
N PHE A 127 7.50 -29.34 -0.31
CA PHE A 127 7.22 -30.26 0.79
C PHE A 127 6.63 -29.55 2.02
N ILE A 128 7.26 -28.45 2.47
CA ILE A 128 6.74 -27.63 3.57
C ILE A 128 5.35 -27.09 3.21
N ASN A 129 5.17 -26.58 2.00
CA ASN A 129 3.91 -26.02 1.54
C ASN A 129 2.80 -27.08 1.52
N ASN A 130 3.06 -28.30 1.01
CA ASN A 130 2.10 -29.41 1.01
C ASN A 130 1.64 -29.82 2.42
N LYS A 131 2.46 -29.57 3.45
CA LYS A 131 2.11 -29.80 4.86
C LYS A 131 1.26 -28.69 5.47
N LEU A 132 1.39 -27.45 4.98
CA LEU A 132 0.63 -26.28 5.43
C LEU A 132 -0.70 -26.09 4.66
N ASP A 133 -0.74 -26.52 3.40
CA ASP A 133 -1.84 -26.30 2.45
C ASP A 133 -3.00 -27.29 2.65
N LEU A 134 -4.10 -26.82 3.23
CA LEU A 134 -5.31 -27.64 3.38
C LEU A 134 -6.02 -27.90 2.04
N LEU A 135 -5.93 -27.01 1.05
CA LEU A 135 -6.69 -27.17 -0.20
C LEU A 135 -6.10 -28.30 -1.05
N LYS A 136 -4.77 -28.47 -1.08
CA LYS A 136 -4.13 -29.67 -1.62
C LYS A 136 -4.57 -30.95 -0.90
N GLN A 137 -4.76 -30.92 0.43
CA GLN A 137 -5.20 -32.09 1.21
C GLN A 137 -6.64 -32.52 0.89
N ILE A 138 -7.49 -31.63 0.39
CA ILE A 138 -8.85 -31.93 -0.09
C ILE A 138 -8.99 -31.92 -1.63
N GLY A 139 -7.87 -31.91 -2.37
CA GLY A 139 -7.85 -32.11 -3.83
C GLY A 139 -8.17 -30.87 -4.68
N ILE A 140 -8.05 -29.66 -4.14
CA ILE A 140 -8.29 -28.39 -4.85
C ILE A 140 -6.96 -27.75 -5.23
N SER A 141 -6.78 -27.34 -6.49
CA SER A 141 -5.55 -26.69 -6.97
C SER A 141 -5.66 -25.16 -6.98
N HIS A 142 -4.64 -24.48 -6.47
CA HIS A 142 -4.58 -23.01 -6.35
C HIS A 142 -4.45 -22.27 -7.69
N TYR A 143 -4.94 -21.04 -7.69
CA TYR A 143 -4.53 -19.95 -8.59
C TYR A 143 -3.80 -18.91 -7.74
N GLY A 144 -2.60 -18.47 -8.15
CA GLY A 144 -1.89 -17.32 -7.55
C GLY A 144 -0.65 -17.64 -6.70
N GLY A 145 -0.45 -18.88 -6.26
CA GLY A 145 0.78 -19.30 -5.55
C GLY A 145 0.83 -19.01 -4.05
N GLU A 146 -0.24 -18.44 -3.47
CA GLU A 146 -0.42 -18.29 -2.03
C GLU A 146 -0.89 -19.61 -1.39
N ILE A 147 -0.63 -19.78 -0.09
CA ILE A 147 -0.96 -20.99 0.67
C ILE A 147 -2.00 -20.64 1.74
N LEU A 148 -3.12 -21.35 1.72
CA LEU A 148 -4.21 -21.15 2.68
C LEU A 148 -4.11 -22.14 3.84
N VAL A 149 -4.15 -21.59 5.06
CA VAL A 149 -3.96 -22.29 6.33
C VAL A 149 -5.21 -22.08 7.21
N ASP A 150 -5.74 -23.17 7.78
CA ASP A 150 -6.88 -23.10 8.70
C ASP A 150 -6.45 -22.41 10.00
N CYS A 151 -7.08 -21.26 10.27
CA CYS A 151 -6.79 -20.45 11.44
C CYS A 151 -7.07 -21.16 12.77
N HIS A 152 -7.89 -22.21 12.79
CA HIS A 152 -8.13 -23.02 13.98
C HIS A 152 -7.06 -24.10 14.19
N GLN A 153 -6.24 -24.40 13.19
CA GLN A 153 -5.20 -25.42 13.25
C GLN A 153 -3.77 -24.85 13.40
N ILE A 154 -3.59 -23.52 13.41
CA ILE A 154 -2.27 -22.88 13.58
C ILE A 154 -1.54 -23.34 14.86
N SER A 155 -2.27 -23.62 15.95
CA SER A 155 -1.69 -24.17 17.20
C SER A 155 -1.14 -25.59 17.05
N ASN A 156 -1.56 -26.32 16.01
CA ASN A 156 -1.26 -27.71 15.77
C ASN A 156 -0.21 -27.88 14.65
N LEU A 157 0.19 -26.78 13.99
CA LEU A 157 1.26 -26.80 13.00
C LEU A 157 2.62 -27.05 13.68
N PRO A 158 3.56 -27.71 13.01
CA PRO A 158 4.81 -28.11 13.63
C PRO A 158 5.89 -27.03 13.54
N ASN A 159 6.66 -26.84 14.62
CA ASN A 159 7.83 -25.96 14.59
C ASN A 159 8.84 -26.38 13.51
N VAL A 160 9.45 -25.39 12.86
CA VAL A 160 10.53 -25.56 11.89
C VAL A 160 11.85 -25.22 12.57
N THR A 161 12.76 -26.17 12.69
CA THR A 161 14.05 -25.99 13.39
C THR A 161 15.21 -26.00 12.41
N PHE A 162 15.91 -24.88 12.29
CA PHE A 162 17.17 -24.77 11.54
C PHE A 162 18.33 -25.18 12.44
N PHE A 163 19.33 -25.88 11.90
CA PHE A 163 20.56 -26.21 12.63
C PHE A 163 21.74 -25.49 11.98
N LEU A 164 22.44 -24.70 12.79
CA LEU A 164 23.61 -23.92 12.39
C LEU A 164 24.77 -24.26 13.34
N ASN A 165 25.83 -24.90 12.84
CA ASN A 165 26.89 -25.48 13.66
C ASN A 165 26.32 -26.36 14.80
N ASP A 166 25.39 -27.25 14.44
CA ASP A 166 24.57 -28.13 15.28
C ASP A 166 23.71 -27.44 16.37
N LYS A 167 23.75 -26.11 16.49
CA LYS A 167 22.85 -25.36 17.40
C LYS A 167 21.45 -25.18 16.78
N PRO A 168 20.37 -25.52 17.50
CA PRO A 168 19.00 -25.41 16.98
C PRO A 168 18.43 -24.00 17.10
N PHE A 169 17.87 -23.50 16.00
CA PHE A 169 17.08 -22.27 15.90
C PHE A 169 15.64 -22.65 15.56
N VAL A 170 14.74 -22.55 16.54
CA VAL A 170 13.36 -23.03 16.43
C VAL A 170 12.43 -21.88 16.04
N LEU A 171 11.84 -21.95 14.85
CA LEU A 171 10.69 -21.13 14.47
C LEU A 171 9.41 -21.83 14.90
N THR A 172 8.60 -21.14 15.70
CA THR A 172 7.25 -21.56 16.08
C THR A 172 6.23 -21.12 15.04
N THR A 173 5.01 -21.62 15.15
CA THR A 173 3.92 -21.33 14.19
C THR A 173 3.59 -19.84 14.06
N LYS A 174 3.88 -19.04 15.10
CA LYS A 174 3.73 -17.58 15.10
C LYS A 174 4.81 -16.85 14.30
N ASP A 175 5.97 -17.48 14.11
CA ASP A 175 7.14 -16.87 13.49
C ASP A 175 7.14 -17.03 11.96
N TYR A 176 6.41 -18.01 11.43
CA TYR A 176 6.32 -18.29 9.99
C TYR A 176 4.89 -18.30 9.41
N ILE A 177 3.83 -18.25 10.23
CA ILE A 177 2.46 -17.97 9.75
C ILE A 177 2.08 -16.53 10.10
N ASN A 178 1.93 -15.68 9.08
CA ASN A 178 1.37 -14.34 9.25
C ASN A 178 -0.16 -14.44 9.37
N THR A 179 -0.67 -14.36 10.60
CA THR A 179 -2.10 -14.63 10.87
C THR A 179 -2.97 -13.37 10.94
N ARG A 180 -2.38 -12.21 11.29
CA ARG A 180 -3.13 -11.01 11.72
C ARG A 180 -2.40 -9.67 11.49
N MET A 181 -1.42 -9.60 10.58
CA MET A 181 -0.71 -8.34 10.32
C MET A 181 -1.35 -7.49 9.24
N ILE A 182 -1.72 -6.26 9.57
CA ILE A 182 -2.10 -5.22 8.61
C ILE A 182 -0.92 -4.26 8.50
N ALA A 183 -0.30 -4.17 7.31
CA ALA A 183 0.94 -3.39 7.10
C ALA A 183 2.06 -3.71 8.12
N GLY A 184 2.19 -4.98 8.53
CA GLY A 184 3.16 -5.42 9.55
C GLY A 184 2.69 -5.23 11.01
N VAL A 185 1.53 -4.63 11.25
CA VAL A 185 0.99 -4.37 12.59
C VAL A 185 0.09 -5.51 13.06
N ASN A 186 0.48 -6.18 14.15
CA ASN A 186 -0.23 -7.34 14.73
C ASN A 186 -1.24 -6.91 15.80
N VAL A 187 -2.48 -6.59 15.40
CA VAL A 187 -3.54 -6.13 16.31
C VAL A 187 -4.16 -7.30 17.09
N GLN A 188 -4.05 -7.26 18.42
CA GLN A 188 -4.58 -8.31 19.29
C GLN A 188 -6.10 -8.18 19.46
N ASN A 189 -6.77 -9.33 19.61
CA ASN A 189 -8.20 -9.43 19.92
C ASN A 189 -9.17 -8.63 19.03
N GLN A 190 -8.74 -8.26 17.81
CA GLN A 190 -9.64 -7.59 16.87
C GLN A 190 -10.83 -8.50 16.55
N THR A 191 -12.04 -7.99 16.82
CA THR A 191 -13.29 -8.62 16.40
C THR A 191 -13.62 -8.15 14.99
N PHE A 192 -14.05 -9.06 14.12
CA PHE A 192 -14.54 -8.74 12.77
C PHE A 192 -15.85 -9.47 12.49
N THR A 193 -16.62 -8.96 11.53
CA THR A 193 -17.91 -9.57 11.15
C THR A 193 -17.69 -10.60 10.03
N GLU A 194 -18.15 -11.83 10.24
CA GLU A 194 -18.20 -12.86 9.20
C GLU A 194 -19.38 -12.62 8.23
N ALA A 195 -19.10 -12.62 6.93
CA ALA A 195 -20.11 -12.50 5.89
C ALA A 195 -20.70 -13.88 5.53
N VAL A 196 -21.69 -14.34 6.30
CA VAL A 196 -22.34 -15.65 6.12
C VAL A 196 -23.19 -15.79 4.85
N THR A 197 -23.47 -14.69 4.16
CA THR A 197 -24.19 -14.64 2.88
C THR A 197 -23.44 -13.75 1.89
N ARG A 198 -23.06 -14.29 0.73
CA ARG A 198 -22.48 -13.49 -0.36
C ARG A 198 -23.58 -12.74 -1.11
N ASP A 199 -23.51 -11.42 -1.09
CA ASP A 199 -24.18 -10.57 -2.08
C ASP A 199 -23.51 -10.79 -3.45
N LEU A 200 -24.32 -10.88 -4.51
CA LEU A 200 -23.85 -11.02 -5.91
C LEU A 200 -22.90 -9.89 -6.32
N THR A 201 -23.01 -8.72 -5.69
CA THR A 201 -22.11 -7.58 -5.88
C THR A 201 -20.66 -7.93 -5.56
N PHE A 202 -20.40 -8.74 -4.52
CA PHE A 202 -19.03 -9.19 -4.17
C PHE A 202 -18.47 -10.24 -5.13
N ALA A 203 -19.31 -10.96 -5.90
CA ALA A 203 -18.84 -11.97 -6.85
C ALA A 203 -18.08 -11.37 -8.06
N PHE A 204 -18.16 -10.06 -8.27
CA PHE A 204 -17.52 -9.34 -9.39
C PHE A 204 -16.48 -8.30 -8.93
N LEU A 205 -16.19 -8.22 -7.64
CA LEU A 205 -15.17 -7.33 -7.08
C LEU A 205 -13.80 -8.02 -7.04
N SER A 206 -12.74 -7.22 -7.07
CA SER A 206 -11.35 -7.69 -7.01
C SER A 206 -10.76 -7.70 -5.59
N TYR A 207 -11.63 -7.71 -4.57
CA TYR A 207 -11.26 -7.71 -3.16
C TYR A 207 -12.24 -8.57 -2.36
N ASP A 208 -11.73 -9.28 -1.34
CA ASP A 208 -12.50 -10.27 -0.58
C ASP A 208 -13.30 -9.67 0.59
N GLY A 209 -12.96 -8.46 1.04
CA GLY A 209 -13.57 -7.83 2.21
C GLY A 209 -13.27 -6.34 2.33
N ILE A 210 -13.82 -5.71 3.37
CA ILE A 210 -13.71 -4.26 3.63
C ILE A 210 -13.08 -4.05 5.01
N LEU A 211 -12.00 -3.26 5.06
CA LEU A 211 -11.39 -2.82 6.31
C LEU A 211 -11.97 -1.46 6.72
N GLY A 212 -12.80 -1.45 7.76
CA GLY A 212 -13.44 -0.23 8.26
C GLY A 212 -12.47 0.68 9.02
N MET A 213 -12.22 1.88 8.46
CA MET A 213 -11.35 2.92 9.04
C MET A 213 -12.14 4.17 9.50
N GLY A 214 -13.44 4.03 9.74
CA GLY A 214 -14.30 5.07 10.32
C GLY A 214 -14.22 5.13 11.85
N TYR A 215 -15.04 5.98 12.45
CA TYR A 215 -15.16 6.04 13.92
C TYR A 215 -16.12 4.95 14.45
N PRO A 216 -16.09 4.62 15.76
CA PRO A 216 -16.90 3.55 16.34
C PRO A 216 -18.42 3.74 16.31
N GLU A 217 -18.95 4.97 16.24
CA GLU A 217 -20.37 5.27 16.47
C GLU A 217 -21.31 4.63 15.43
N ILE A 218 -20.82 4.39 14.21
CA ILE A 218 -21.56 3.72 13.13
C ILE A 218 -21.22 2.22 13.01
N SER A 219 -20.43 1.68 13.94
CA SER A 219 -20.03 0.28 13.89
C SER A 219 -21.17 -0.66 14.30
N THR A 220 -21.49 -1.60 13.41
CA THR A 220 -22.47 -2.65 13.67
C THR A 220 -22.14 -3.41 14.96
N LYS A 221 -23.09 -3.43 15.90
CA LYS A 221 -22.97 -4.06 17.23
C LYS A 221 -21.84 -3.49 18.11
N GLY A 222 -21.35 -2.28 17.83
CA GLY A 222 -20.32 -1.62 18.65
C GLY A 222 -18.94 -2.27 18.59
N VAL A 223 -18.63 -3.01 17.51
CA VAL A 223 -17.30 -3.61 17.32
C VAL A 223 -16.27 -2.50 17.07
N PRO A 224 -15.16 -2.42 17.83
CA PRO A 224 -14.14 -1.39 17.59
C PRO A 224 -13.56 -1.49 16.16
N PRO A 225 -13.52 -0.39 15.39
CA PRO A 225 -12.74 -0.31 14.16
C PRO A 225 -11.27 -0.70 14.39
N ILE A 226 -10.62 -1.24 13.35
CA ILE A 226 -9.22 -1.70 13.47
C ILE A 226 -8.29 -0.58 13.95
N PHE A 227 -8.50 0.65 13.49
CA PHE A 227 -7.60 1.76 13.77
C PHE A 227 -7.72 2.26 15.21
N THR A 228 -8.92 2.21 15.81
CA THR A 228 -9.08 2.50 17.25
C THR A 228 -8.39 1.43 18.08
N SER A 229 -8.50 0.15 17.71
CA SER A 229 -7.74 -0.95 18.35
C SER A 229 -6.22 -0.76 18.24
N MET A 230 -5.73 -0.25 17.10
CA MET A 230 -4.30 0.08 16.92
C MET A 230 -3.85 1.23 17.84
N ILE A 231 -4.66 2.27 18.00
CA ILE A 231 -4.39 3.39 18.91
C ILE A 231 -4.40 2.91 20.36
N GLU A 232 -5.44 2.19 20.79
CA GLU A 232 -5.61 1.67 22.16
C GLU A 232 -4.47 0.73 22.58
N GLN A 233 -3.93 -0.04 21.63
CA GLN A 233 -2.81 -0.96 21.86
C GLN A 233 -1.43 -0.30 21.69
N GLY A 234 -1.36 1.00 21.38
CA GLY A 234 -0.10 1.73 21.18
C GLY A 234 0.70 1.26 19.96
N LEU A 235 0.03 0.70 18.95
CA LEU A 235 0.65 0.07 17.78
C LEU A 235 0.97 1.06 16.64
N VAL A 236 0.63 2.33 16.81
CA VAL A 236 0.87 3.42 15.85
C VAL A 236 1.51 4.61 16.55
N SER A 237 2.52 5.23 15.91
CA SER A 237 3.29 6.35 16.47
C SER A 237 2.45 7.61 16.76
N ALA A 238 1.31 7.75 16.08
CA ALA A 238 0.32 8.79 16.29
C ALA A 238 -1.08 8.27 15.92
N PRO A 239 -2.17 8.84 16.46
CA PRO A 239 -3.55 8.48 16.12
C PRO A 239 -4.00 9.06 14.76
N VAL A 240 -3.17 8.90 13.73
CA VAL A 240 -3.42 9.41 12.37
C VAL A 240 -3.13 8.32 11.33
N PHE A 241 -3.86 8.31 10.23
CA PHE A 241 -3.50 7.54 9.04
C PHE A 241 -3.67 8.40 7.78
N SER A 242 -3.01 8.03 6.69
CA SER A 242 -3.07 8.83 5.46
C SER A 242 -3.06 7.97 4.20
N PHE A 243 -3.68 8.49 3.13
CA PHE A 243 -3.82 7.84 1.84
C PHE A 243 -3.23 8.71 0.74
N TYR A 244 -2.12 8.26 0.15
CA TYR A 244 -1.64 8.75 -1.15
C TYR A 244 -2.09 7.77 -2.21
N LEU A 245 -2.76 8.23 -3.27
CA LEU A 245 -3.20 7.38 -4.37
C LEU A 245 -2.52 7.87 -5.66
N PHE A 246 -1.83 6.99 -6.36
CA PHE A 246 -1.15 7.31 -7.60
C PHE A 246 -1.95 6.84 -8.82
N PHE A 247 -2.45 7.77 -9.65
CA PHE A 247 -2.98 7.44 -10.97
C PHE A 247 -1.90 7.62 -12.02
N MET A 248 -1.31 6.50 -12.46
CA MET A 248 -0.52 6.51 -13.67
C MET A 248 -1.46 6.73 -14.86
N SER A 249 -1.43 7.93 -15.46
CA SER A 249 -1.98 8.11 -16.80
C SER A 249 -1.32 7.08 -17.72
N LYS A 250 -2.12 6.23 -18.38
CA LYS A 250 -1.62 5.19 -19.29
C LYS A 250 -1.02 5.83 -20.54
N ASN A 251 0.22 6.31 -20.42
CA ASN A 251 1.07 6.64 -21.56
C ASN A 251 1.39 5.34 -22.31
N ILE A 252 0.49 4.96 -23.23
CA ILE A 252 0.74 3.90 -24.19
C ILE A 252 1.81 4.42 -25.16
N LEU A 253 3.06 4.05 -24.89
CA LEU A 253 4.16 4.22 -25.83
C LEU A 253 4.01 3.19 -26.97
N SER A 254 3.25 3.57 -27.99
CA SER A 254 3.25 2.86 -29.28
C SER A 254 4.50 3.26 -30.06
N ILE A 255 5.41 2.30 -30.28
CA ILE A 255 6.59 2.48 -31.14
C ILE A 255 6.34 1.68 -32.42
N GLY A 256 5.89 2.39 -33.47
CA GLY A 256 5.52 1.77 -34.75
C GLY A 256 4.36 0.78 -34.62
N ARG A 257 4.51 -0.43 -35.16
CA ARG A 257 3.52 -1.52 -35.06
C ARG A 257 3.51 -2.24 -33.72
N PHE A 258 4.41 -1.91 -32.79
CA PHE A 258 4.48 -2.55 -31.48
C PHE A 258 3.79 -1.69 -30.41
N THR A 259 2.66 -2.19 -29.93
CA THR A 259 2.00 -1.67 -28.72
C THR A 259 2.57 -2.41 -27.52
N ILE A 260 3.52 -1.81 -26.82
CA ILE A 260 3.96 -2.32 -25.52
C ILE A 260 2.94 -1.85 -24.47
N THR A 261 1.93 -2.68 -24.18
CA THR A 261 1.16 -2.54 -22.94
C THR A 261 2.08 -2.87 -21.78
N LYS A 262 2.75 -1.85 -21.23
CA LYS A 262 3.47 -1.96 -19.97
C LYS A 262 2.42 -2.23 -18.87
N LEU A 263 2.18 -3.52 -18.57
CA LEU A 263 1.56 -3.93 -17.31
C LEU A 263 2.57 -3.61 -16.20
N ASN A 264 2.61 -2.34 -15.79
CA ASN A 264 3.14 -2.01 -14.48
C ASN A 264 2.16 -2.63 -13.48
N TYR A 265 2.61 -3.65 -12.75
CA TYR A 265 2.01 -3.96 -11.46
C TYR A 265 2.05 -2.69 -10.59
N TYR A 266 1.01 -2.50 -9.78
CA TYR A 266 0.74 -1.23 -9.11
C TYR A 266 1.78 -0.95 -8.02
N TYR A 267 2.68 0.01 -8.28
CA TYR A 267 3.53 0.64 -7.27
C TYR A 267 3.28 2.14 -7.33
N GLY A 268 2.85 2.73 -6.21
CA GLY A 268 2.65 4.17 -6.06
C GLY A 268 1.50 4.62 -5.17
N SER A 269 0.47 3.80 -4.92
CA SER A 269 -0.58 4.14 -3.94
C SER A 269 -0.23 3.51 -2.59
N GLU A 270 -0.35 4.27 -1.50
CA GLU A 270 0.03 3.84 -0.15
C GLU A 270 -0.99 4.28 0.92
N LEU A 271 -1.19 3.39 1.90
CA LEU A 271 -1.83 3.68 3.18
C LEU A 271 -0.73 3.70 4.26
N ILE A 272 -0.56 4.83 4.93
CA ILE A 272 0.38 4.99 6.03
C ILE A 272 -0.39 5.00 7.34
N LEU A 273 -0.02 4.12 8.27
CA LEU A 273 -0.57 4.07 9.63
C LEU A 273 0.40 4.77 10.59
N GLY A 274 -0.11 5.63 11.46
CA GLY A 274 0.70 6.34 12.45
C GLY A 274 1.41 7.60 11.96
N GLY A 275 1.16 8.05 10.73
CA GLY A 275 1.83 9.24 10.21
C GLY A 275 1.43 9.68 8.79
N ILE A 276 2.27 10.57 8.26
CA ILE A 276 2.26 11.08 6.89
C ILE A 276 3.68 10.96 6.32
N ASP A 277 3.82 10.74 5.01
CA ASP A 277 5.12 10.83 4.33
C ASP A 277 5.22 12.20 3.61
N PRO A 278 6.18 13.06 3.99
CA PRO A 278 6.39 14.35 3.33
C PRO A 278 6.85 14.23 1.87
N LEU A 279 7.25 13.06 1.38
CA LEU A 279 7.60 12.84 -0.02
C LEU A 279 6.39 12.95 -0.95
N TYR A 280 5.17 12.70 -0.46
CA TYR A 280 3.92 12.70 -1.25
C TYR A 280 3.21 14.05 -1.38
N SER A 281 3.65 15.09 -0.65
CA SER A 281 3.17 16.46 -0.86
C SER A 281 4.27 17.50 -0.68
N ASN A 282 4.31 18.48 -1.59
CA ASN A 282 5.16 19.66 -1.45
C ASN A 282 4.37 20.89 -0.92
N THR A 283 3.19 20.68 -0.33
CA THR A 283 2.28 21.76 0.12
C THR A 283 1.78 21.52 1.54
N GLU A 284 1.50 22.59 2.27
CA GLU A 284 0.90 22.48 3.61
C GLU A 284 -0.50 21.86 3.58
N PHE A 285 -0.78 21.01 4.56
CA PHE A 285 -2.11 20.46 4.79
C PHE A 285 -3.08 21.55 5.24
N THR A 286 -4.26 21.59 4.62
CA THR A 286 -5.41 22.34 5.11
C THR A 286 -6.30 21.39 5.90
N TYR A 287 -6.40 21.63 7.19
CA TYR A 287 -7.19 20.82 8.11
C TYR A 287 -8.60 21.39 8.30
N VAL A 288 -9.60 20.52 8.28
CA VAL A 288 -10.99 20.79 8.60
C VAL A 288 -11.43 19.84 9.71
N ASN A 289 -12.12 20.37 10.72
CA ASN A 289 -12.53 19.58 11.90
C ASN A 289 -13.71 18.67 11.56
N VAL A 290 -13.77 17.51 12.20
CA VAL A 290 -14.89 16.57 12.05
C VAL A 290 -16.12 17.14 12.74
N SER A 291 -17.20 17.29 11.98
CA SER A 291 -18.48 17.85 12.43
C SER A 291 -19.40 16.79 13.06
N HIS A 292 -19.35 15.55 12.57
CA HIS A 292 -20.18 14.44 13.04
C HIS A 292 -19.39 13.13 13.08
N LYS A 293 -19.07 12.65 14.29
CA LYS A 293 -18.37 11.37 14.48
C LYS A 293 -19.20 10.18 14.02
N GLY A 294 -18.53 9.10 13.66
CA GLY A 294 -19.02 8.00 12.83
C GLY A 294 -18.37 8.04 11.45
N TYR A 295 -18.60 9.12 10.71
CA TYR A 295 -17.99 9.38 9.40
C TYR A 295 -16.80 10.33 9.50
N TRP A 296 -15.98 10.36 8.45
CA TRP A 296 -15.00 11.43 8.24
C TRP A 296 -15.68 12.65 7.59
N GLN A 297 -16.68 13.18 8.30
CA GLN A 297 -17.54 14.27 7.88
C GLN A 297 -17.00 15.62 8.37
N PHE A 298 -16.99 16.64 7.52
CA PHE A 298 -16.50 17.98 7.82
C PHE A 298 -17.24 19.05 6.99
N PRO A 299 -17.27 20.32 7.44
CA PRO A 299 -17.84 21.41 6.69
C PRO A 299 -16.96 21.84 5.51
N ILE A 300 -17.58 22.30 4.43
CA ILE A 300 -16.96 22.91 3.26
C ILE A 300 -17.63 24.27 2.99
N ASP A 301 -16.86 25.27 2.53
CA ASP A 301 -17.38 26.65 2.42
C ASP A 301 -18.34 26.81 1.23
N LYS A 302 -18.06 26.09 0.12
CA LYS A 302 -18.86 26.02 -1.12
C LYS A 302 -18.23 25.10 -2.16
N VAL A 303 -19.01 24.74 -3.18
CA VAL A 303 -18.52 24.12 -4.42
C VAL A 303 -18.76 25.06 -5.60
N LYS A 304 -17.87 25.06 -6.60
CA LYS A 304 -17.95 25.95 -7.76
C LYS A 304 -17.68 25.21 -9.07
N MET A 305 -18.49 25.47 -10.08
CA MET A 305 -18.28 25.03 -11.46
C MET A 305 -18.61 26.17 -12.43
N ARG A 306 -17.63 26.60 -13.23
CA ARG A 306 -17.70 27.81 -14.06
C ARG A 306 -18.13 29.05 -13.24
N HIS A 307 -19.34 29.55 -13.49
CA HIS A 307 -19.95 30.70 -12.85
C HIS A 307 -20.95 30.31 -11.74
N MET A 308 -21.36 29.04 -11.67
CA MET A 308 -22.26 28.56 -10.62
C MET A 308 -21.51 28.31 -9.33
N ILE A 309 -22.12 28.73 -8.23
CA ILE A 309 -21.72 28.44 -6.87
C ILE A 309 -22.83 27.56 -6.25
N PHE A 310 -22.40 26.55 -5.52
CA PHE A 310 -23.19 25.54 -4.84
C PHE A 310 -22.89 25.62 -3.35
N CYS A 311 -23.91 25.40 -2.51
CA CYS A 311 -23.88 25.61 -1.06
C CYS A 311 -23.09 26.87 -0.62
N GLU A 312 -23.47 28.07 -1.06
CA GLU A 312 -22.73 29.32 -0.80
C GLU A 312 -22.66 29.70 0.69
N ASP A 313 -23.65 29.28 1.49
CA ASP A 313 -23.69 29.42 2.96
C ASP A 313 -22.94 28.30 3.70
N GLY A 314 -22.21 27.44 2.97
CA GLY A 314 -21.56 26.24 3.46
C GLY A 314 -22.42 24.98 3.35
N CYS A 315 -21.77 23.81 3.30
CA CYS A 315 -22.41 22.51 3.43
C CYS A 315 -21.46 21.45 4.00
N GLU A 316 -21.97 20.23 4.21
CA GLU A 316 -21.19 19.11 4.76
C GLU A 316 -20.62 18.22 3.66
N ALA A 317 -19.43 17.64 3.89
CA ALA A 317 -18.82 16.65 3.03
C ALA A 317 -18.22 15.48 3.82
N ILE A 318 -18.15 14.29 3.21
CA ILE A 318 -17.45 13.11 3.74
C ILE A 318 -16.29 12.74 2.82
N ALA A 319 -15.08 12.56 3.37
CA ALA A 319 -13.98 11.92 2.65
C ALA A 319 -14.14 10.39 2.69
N HIS A 320 -14.30 9.74 1.53
CA HIS A 320 -14.68 8.33 1.45
C HIS A 320 -13.76 7.52 0.52
N THR A 321 -12.70 6.93 1.05
CA THR A 321 -11.72 6.13 0.29
C THR A 321 -12.34 4.93 -0.45
N GLY A 322 -13.36 4.29 0.11
CA GLY A 322 -14.08 3.19 -0.54
C GLY A 322 -15.06 3.58 -1.65
N PHE A 323 -15.23 4.87 -1.95
CA PHE A 323 -16.21 5.35 -2.94
C PHE A 323 -15.48 5.81 -4.20
N SER A 324 -15.77 5.18 -5.33
CA SER A 324 -15.05 5.44 -6.58
C SER A 324 -15.43 6.76 -7.25
N GLY A 325 -16.54 7.39 -6.89
CA GLY A 325 -17.08 8.57 -7.58
C GLY A 325 -16.97 9.88 -6.79
N LEU A 326 -17.82 10.83 -7.18
CA LEU A 326 -18.15 12.04 -6.42
C LEU A 326 -19.68 12.10 -6.32
N SER A 327 -20.22 12.51 -5.17
CA SER A 327 -21.66 12.73 -5.03
C SER A 327 -21.97 13.98 -4.24
N GLY A 328 -23.21 14.46 -4.41
CA GLY A 328 -23.72 15.68 -3.79
C GLY A 328 -25.23 15.80 -4.04
N PRO A 329 -25.83 16.96 -3.71
CA PRO A 329 -27.26 17.21 -3.88
C PRO A 329 -27.74 17.05 -5.32
N ALA A 330 -28.97 16.53 -5.47
CA ALA A 330 -29.51 16.09 -6.76
C ALA A 330 -29.47 17.18 -7.85
N SER A 331 -29.87 18.41 -7.52
CA SER A 331 -29.90 19.57 -8.44
C SER A 331 -28.49 20.05 -8.84
N GLU A 332 -27.54 20.00 -7.90
CA GLU A 332 -26.15 20.41 -8.13
C GLU A 332 -25.44 19.38 -9.03
N ILE A 333 -25.64 18.09 -8.77
CA ILE A 333 -25.15 16.99 -9.60
C ILE A 333 -25.81 16.98 -10.98
N GLU A 334 -27.11 17.28 -11.09
CA GLU A 334 -27.79 17.43 -12.39
C GLU A 334 -27.15 18.57 -13.20
N PHE A 335 -26.89 19.73 -12.60
CA PHE A 335 -26.19 20.82 -13.27
C PHE A 335 -24.79 20.40 -13.73
N ILE A 336 -24.00 19.77 -12.86
CA ILE A 336 -22.64 19.29 -13.19
C ILE A 336 -22.67 18.30 -14.35
N ASN A 337 -23.58 17.33 -14.30
CA ASN A 337 -23.74 16.33 -15.35
C ASN A 337 -24.22 16.95 -16.68
N ASN A 338 -25.13 17.93 -16.64
CA ASN A 338 -25.49 18.74 -17.81
C ASN A 338 -24.28 19.52 -18.38
N GLU A 339 -23.37 19.98 -17.51
CA GLU A 339 -22.20 20.74 -17.93
C GLU A 339 -21.02 19.92 -18.47
N ILE A 340 -20.97 18.61 -18.23
CA ILE A 340 -19.92 17.71 -18.76
C ILE A 340 -20.37 16.85 -19.93
N ASP A 341 -21.67 16.59 -20.10
CA ASP A 341 -22.23 15.68 -21.12
C ASP A 341 -22.03 16.19 -22.56
N SER A 342 -20.82 15.97 -23.09
CA SER A 342 -20.43 16.40 -24.42
C SER A 342 -21.14 15.61 -25.52
N LEU A 343 -21.60 14.39 -25.24
CA LEU A 343 -22.22 13.51 -26.23
C LEU A 343 -23.68 13.91 -26.49
N ARG A 344 -24.46 14.21 -25.44
CA ARG A 344 -25.81 14.77 -25.61
C ARG A 344 -25.78 16.14 -26.27
N ARG A 345 -24.76 16.98 -26.01
CA ARG A 345 -24.55 18.26 -26.71
C ARG A 345 -24.34 18.11 -28.23
N VAL A 346 -23.90 16.95 -28.71
CA VAL A 346 -23.80 16.63 -30.15
C VAL A 346 -24.91 15.66 -30.62
N GLY A 347 -26.00 15.55 -29.85
CA GLY A 347 -27.21 14.80 -30.24
C GLY A 347 -27.16 13.29 -30.02
N ILE A 348 -26.15 12.76 -29.32
CA ILE A 348 -26.01 11.32 -29.04
C ILE A 348 -26.71 11.02 -27.71
N SER A 349 -27.82 10.28 -27.77
CA SER A 349 -28.53 9.79 -26.59
C SER A 349 -27.85 8.58 -25.96
N HIS A 350 -27.83 8.52 -24.63
CA HIS A 350 -27.34 7.42 -23.82
C HIS A 350 -28.31 7.15 -22.65
N GLY A 351 -28.21 5.96 -22.05
CA GLY A 351 -29.19 5.43 -21.08
C GLY A 351 -29.13 6.03 -19.67
N GLY A 352 -28.90 7.34 -19.54
CA GLY A 352 -28.75 8.04 -18.27
C GLY A 352 -27.32 8.08 -17.70
N GLU A 353 -26.46 7.15 -18.10
CA GLU A 353 -25.02 7.22 -17.78
C GLU A 353 -24.32 8.34 -18.58
N ILE A 354 -23.72 9.30 -17.87
CA ILE A 354 -23.06 10.44 -18.52
C ILE A 354 -21.70 10.05 -19.10
N PHE A 355 -21.70 9.80 -20.42
CA PHE A 355 -20.50 9.56 -21.22
C PHE A 355 -20.00 10.84 -21.88
N VAL A 356 -18.67 10.97 -21.99
CA VAL A 356 -18.00 12.11 -22.62
C VAL A 356 -17.10 11.64 -23.76
N ASP A 357 -16.90 12.50 -24.76
CA ASP A 357 -15.90 12.27 -25.81
C ASP A 357 -14.52 12.39 -25.17
N CYS A 358 -13.78 11.26 -25.09
CA CYS A 358 -12.44 11.20 -24.51
C CYS A 358 -11.47 12.24 -25.10
N ARG A 359 -11.68 12.67 -26.36
CA ARG A 359 -10.85 13.68 -27.03
C ARG A 359 -11.14 15.11 -26.55
N GLN A 360 -12.22 15.31 -25.80
CA GLN A 360 -12.70 16.61 -25.34
C GLN A 360 -12.59 16.81 -23.82
N ILE A 361 -12.03 15.85 -23.07
CA ILE A 361 -11.81 15.95 -21.62
C ILE A 361 -11.14 17.29 -21.24
N SER A 362 -10.10 17.69 -21.96
CA SER A 362 -9.37 18.95 -21.70
C SER A 362 -10.19 20.24 -21.90
N LYS A 363 -11.41 20.15 -22.46
CA LYS A 363 -12.34 21.27 -22.63
C LYS A 363 -13.45 21.31 -21.58
N LEU A 364 -13.59 20.27 -20.77
CA LEU A 364 -14.58 20.22 -19.70
C LEU A 364 -14.14 21.15 -18.55
N PRO A 365 -15.08 21.82 -17.85
CA PRO A 365 -14.73 22.78 -16.82
C PRO A 365 -14.20 22.10 -15.55
N ASN A 366 -13.38 22.82 -14.80
CA ASN A 366 -12.95 22.39 -13.46
C ASN A 366 -14.11 22.46 -12.47
N VAL A 367 -14.08 21.58 -11.47
CA VAL A 367 -14.92 21.65 -10.26
C VAL A 367 -14.00 22.02 -9.10
N THR A 368 -14.38 23.01 -8.29
CA THR A 368 -13.56 23.52 -7.18
C THR A 368 -14.33 23.44 -5.88
N PHE A 369 -13.77 22.75 -4.89
CA PHE A 369 -14.26 22.73 -3.52
C PHE A 369 -13.50 23.79 -2.72
N PHE A 370 -14.17 24.51 -1.81
CA PHE A 370 -13.52 25.46 -0.93
C PHE A 370 -13.50 24.92 0.50
N LEU A 371 -12.30 24.83 1.08
CA LEU A 371 -12.05 24.37 2.44
C LEU A 371 -11.28 25.46 3.20
N ASN A 372 -11.87 26.05 4.25
CA ASN A 372 -11.33 27.22 4.95
C ASN A 372 -10.89 28.34 3.99
N ASN A 373 -11.75 28.65 3.01
CA ASN A 373 -11.56 29.58 1.89
C ASN A 373 -10.42 29.24 0.91
N LYS A 374 -9.71 28.10 1.06
CA LYS A 374 -8.69 27.65 0.10
C LYS A 374 -9.33 26.81 -1.03
N PRO A 375 -8.98 27.04 -2.30
CA PRO A 375 -9.57 26.33 -3.44
C PRO A 375 -8.88 24.97 -3.73
N PHE A 376 -9.65 23.89 -3.62
CA PHE A 376 -9.29 22.53 -4.01
C PHE A 376 -9.86 22.22 -5.39
N VAL A 377 -9.05 22.47 -6.43
CA VAL A 377 -9.46 22.37 -7.84
C VAL A 377 -9.25 20.97 -8.40
N LEU A 378 -10.34 20.32 -8.83
CA LEU A 378 -10.32 19.15 -9.70
C LEU A 378 -10.46 19.58 -11.16
N THR A 379 -9.47 19.24 -11.98
CA THR A 379 -9.56 19.36 -13.44
C THR A 379 -10.29 18.16 -14.03
N ALA A 380 -10.72 18.28 -15.28
CA ALA A 380 -11.37 17.19 -16.01
C ALA A 380 -10.54 15.90 -16.12
N LYS A 381 -9.21 15.99 -16.04
CA LYS A 381 -8.33 14.81 -15.99
C LYS A 381 -8.34 14.11 -14.64
N ASP A 382 -8.62 14.84 -13.57
CA ASP A 382 -8.65 14.33 -12.20
C ASP A 382 -9.98 13.61 -11.92
N TYR A 383 -11.09 14.05 -12.55
CA TYR A 383 -12.42 13.48 -12.32
C TYR A 383 -12.95 12.52 -13.41
N ILE A 384 -12.61 12.65 -14.71
CA ILE A 384 -13.19 11.75 -15.73
C ILE A 384 -12.62 10.33 -15.66
N HIS A 385 -13.48 9.37 -15.36
CA HIS A 385 -13.14 7.95 -15.38
C HIS A 385 -12.90 7.47 -16.81
N THR A 386 -11.66 7.07 -17.09
CA THR A 386 -11.22 6.60 -18.41
C THR A 386 -10.94 5.10 -18.38
N ARG A 387 -11.72 4.31 -19.11
CA ARG A 387 -11.56 2.85 -19.23
C ARG A 387 -11.30 2.45 -20.68
N THR A 388 -10.07 2.06 -20.99
CA THR A 388 -9.74 1.40 -22.26
C THR A 388 -10.09 -0.08 -22.18
N LEU A 389 -10.92 -0.53 -23.11
CA LEU A 389 -11.28 -1.91 -23.33
C LEU A 389 -10.56 -2.38 -24.60
N ASN A 390 -9.67 -3.36 -24.42
CA ASN A 390 -8.92 -3.99 -25.49
C ASN A 390 -9.60 -5.31 -25.87
N SER A 391 -9.75 -5.54 -27.17
CA SER A 391 -10.18 -6.80 -27.78
C SER A 391 -9.30 -7.05 -28.99
N ASP A 392 -9.09 -8.31 -29.38
CA ASP A 392 -8.23 -8.71 -30.50
C ASP A 392 -8.57 -8.04 -31.84
N LYS A 393 -9.77 -7.46 -31.97
CA LYS A 393 -10.23 -6.70 -33.15
C LYS A 393 -10.35 -5.19 -32.95
N TYR A 394 -10.51 -4.70 -31.71
CA TYR A 394 -10.79 -3.29 -31.43
C TYR A 394 -10.27 -2.86 -30.07
N ASN A 395 -9.57 -1.72 -30.03
CA ASN A 395 -9.30 -0.99 -28.80
C ASN A 395 -10.23 0.22 -28.77
N PHE A 396 -11.07 0.32 -27.74
CA PHE A 396 -11.95 1.47 -27.53
C PHE A 396 -11.82 2.00 -26.11
N THR A 397 -11.89 3.32 -25.96
CA THR A 397 -11.80 3.98 -24.66
C THR A 397 -13.14 4.61 -24.34
N ILE A 398 -13.72 4.21 -23.21
CA ILE A 398 -14.91 4.82 -22.61
C ILE A 398 -14.42 5.90 -21.65
N CYS A 399 -15.07 7.07 -21.69
CA CYS A 399 -14.87 8.13 -20.71
C CYS A 399 -16.22 8.49 -20.08
N LYS A 400 -16.32 8.41 -18.75
CA LYS A 400 -17.56 8.54 -17.98
C LYS A 400 -17.41 9.57 -16.85
N SER A 401 -18.49 10.28 -16.55
CA SER A 401 -18.63 11.06 -15.31
C SER A 401 -18.52 10.19 -14.06
N PRO A 402 -17.84 10.65 -12.99
CA PRO A 402 -17.91 10.06 -11.66
C PRO A 402 -19.07 10.62 -10.82
N PHE A 403 -19.76 11.66 -11.30
CA PHE A 403 -20.73 12.44 -10.51
C PHE A 403 -22.10 11.75 -10.46
N VAL A 404 -22.51 11.34 -9.26
CA VAL A 404 -23.77 10.64 -9.00
C VAL A 404 -24.58 11.32 -7.89
N ASN A 405 -25.88 11.06 -7.84
CA ASN A 405 -26.77 11.65 -6.83
C ASN A 405 -26.51 11.01 -5.46
N SER A 406 -26.24 11.82 -4.44
CA SER A 406 -26.04 11.35 -3.04
C SER A 406 -27.20 10.50 -2.53
N LYS A 407 -28.44 10.85 -2.90
CA LYS A 407 -29.66 10.15 -2.47
C LYS A 407 -29.71 8.69 -2.89
N GLU A 408 -29.28 8.40 -4.11
CA GLU A 408 -29.37 7.07 -4.73
C GLU A 408 -28.41 6.08 -4.08
N TYR A 409 -27.24 6.55 -3.64
CA TYR A 409 -26.17 5.71 -3.10
C TYR A 409 -26.09 5.72 -1.57
N PHE A 410 -26.54 6.81 -0.91
CA PHE A 410 -26.33 7.02 0.53
C PHE A 410 -27.60 7.46 1.28
N GLY A 411 -28.75 7.59 0.61
CA GLY A 411 -30.04 7.94 1.22
C GLY A 411 -30.17 9.39 1.74
N SER A 412 -29.10 10.19 1.68
CA SER A 412 -29.07 11.60 2.06
C SER A 412 -29.13 12.51 0.83
N ASN A 413 -29.81 13.65 0.92
CA ASN A 413 -29.90 14.63 -0.17
C ASN A 413 -28.86 15.77 -0.06
N ASP A 414 -28.32 16.02 1.14
CA ASP A 414 -27.78 17.33 1.51
C ASP A 414 -26.29 17.27 1.90
N ILE A 415 -25.59 16.20 1.48
CA ILE A 415 -24.18 15.96 1.83
C ILE A 415 -23.36 15.61 0.59
N TRP A 416 -22.16 16.18 0.52
CA TRP A 416 -21.16 15.84 -0.50
C TRP A 416 -20.34 14.63 -0.08
N ILE A 417 -19.93 13.80 -1.04
CA ILE A 417 -19.03 12.67 -0.77
C ILE A 417 -17.86 12.71 -1.74
N LEU A 418 -16.69 12.95 -1.16
CA LEU A 418 -15.42 13.15 -1.83
C LEU A 418 -14.68 11.81 -1.87
N GLY A 419 -14.93 11.06 -2.94
CA GLY A 419 -14.33 9.75 -3.17
C GLY A 419 -12.96 9.80 -3.85
N ILE A 420 -12.60 8.70 -4.50
CA ILE A 420 -11.31 8.49 -5.18
C ILE A 420 -10.85 9.67 -6.06
N PRO A 421 -11.68 10.34 -6.88
CA PRO A 421 -11.22 11.48 -7.68
C PRO A 421 -10.66 12.65 -6.87
N PHE A 422 -11.19 12.89 -5.67
CA PHE A 422 -10.69 13.93 -4.77
C PHE A 422 -9.45 13.46 -4.01
N ILE A 423 -9.53 12.28 -3.39
CA ILE A 423 -8.46 11.69 -2.56
C ILE A 423 -7.22 11.34 -3.41
N ASN A 424 -7.38 11.10 -4.71
CA ASN A 424 -6.26 10.95 -5.64
C ASN A 424 -5.54 12.26 -5.93
N ARG A 425 -6.28 13.35 -6.13
CA ARG A 425 -5.69 14.66 -6.41
C ARG A 425 -5.07 15.31 -5.18
N PHE A 426 -5.60 14.98 -4.00
CA PHE A 426 -5.21 15.57 -2.73
C PHE A 426 -4.79 14.49 -1.73
N TYR A 427 -3.51 14.49 -1.37
CA TYR A 427 -2.98 13.63 -0.30
C TYR A 427 -3.77 13.93 0.98
N THR A 428 -4.43 12.89 1.50
CA THR A 428 -5.43 13.01 2.56
C THR A 428 -4.94 12.34 3.84
N VAL A 429 -4.96 13.08 4.95
CA VAL A 429 -4.68 12.56 6.31
C VAL A 429 -5.95 12.59 7.15
N PHE A 430 -6.17 11.52 7.88
CA PHE A 430 -7.27 11.33 8.81
C PHE A 430 -6.69 11.31 10.23
N ASP A 431 -6.92 12.39 10.98
CA ASP A 431 -6.31 12.63 12.29
C ASP A 431 -7.39 12.45 13.38
N MET A 432 -7.43 11.23 13.92
CA MET A 432 -8.40 10.82 14.95
C MET A 432 -8.04 11.39 16.33
N GLY A 433 -6.77 11.73 16.57
CA GLY A 433 -6.34 12.35 17.83
C GLY A 433 -6.80 13.80 18.00
N ASN A 434 -7.01 14.51 16.89
CA ASN A 434 -7.47 15.89 16.87
C ASN A 434 -8.84 16.07 16.20
N ASP A 435 -9.56 14.97 15.95
CA ASP A 435 -10.86 14.93 15.27
C ASP A 435 -10.92 15.81 14.01
N ARG A 436 -10.04 15.57 13.04
CA ARG A 436 -9.93 16.40 11.82
C ARG A 436 -9.44 15.62 10.60
N VAL A 437 -9.73 16.14 9.41
CA VAL A 437 -9.22 15.63 8.13
C VAL A 437 -8.34 16.73 7.51
N GLY A 438 -7.17 16.35 6.99
CA GLY A 438 -6.24 17.25 6.34
C GLY A 438 -6.06 16.92 4.86
N PHE A 439 -6.02 17.95 4.01
CA PHE A 439 -5.79 17.81 2.57
C PHE A 439 -4.63 18.66 2.09
N ALA A 440 -3.73 18.07 1.31
CA ALA A 440 -2.62 18.74 0.63
C ALA A 440 -2.57 18.31 -0.84
N HIS A 441 -1.91 19.05 -1.72
CA HIS A 441 -1.73 18.60 -3.11
C HIS A 441 -0.85 17.35 -3.16
N ALA A 442 -1.36 16.28 -3.78
CA ALA A 442 -0.56 15.11 -4.12
C ALA A 442 0.50 15.49 -5.18
N LYS A 443 1.70 14.93 -5.02
CA LYS A 443 2.88 15.17 -5.87
C LYS A 443 2.83 14.42 -7.20
#